data_AF-A0A258XPN4-F1
#
_entry.id   AF-A0A258XPN4-F1
#
_cell.length_a   1.000
_cell.length_b   1.000
_cell.length_c   1.000
_cell.angle_alpha   90.00
_cell.angle_beta   90.00
_cell.angle_gamma   90.00
#
_symmetry.space_group_name_H-M   'P 1'
#
loop_
_entity.id
_entity.type
_entity.pdbx_description
1 polymer ?
#
loop_
_entity_poly.entity_id
_entity_poly.type
_entity_poly.pdbx_seq_one_letter_code
_entity_poly.pdbx_strand_id
1 'polypeptide(L)'
;TKGADLAVPKLAPDHQLDEDNIYDLSSGYIERARHLLPKSASDMRWRLNQDYVRDVAWMKSDPIEDGVLQFGHARPTTQQNAHMDRRTGCGW
;
A
#
# COMPACT_ATOMS: atom_id res chain seq x y z
N THR A 1 -11.48 -0.61 -15.80
CA THR A 1 -10.16 0.07 -15.77
C THR A 1 -9.90 1.12 -16.84
N LYS A 2 -10.49 1.09 -18.05
CA LYS A 2 -10.07 2.03 -19.11
C LYS A 2 -10.37 3.49 -18.75
N GLY A 3 -9.31 4.27 -18.57
CA GLY A 3 -9.33 5.70 -18.27
C GLY A 3 -9.12 6.07 -16.80
N ALA A 4 -8.99 5.11 -15.88
CA ALA A 4 -8.71 5.41 -14.48
C ALA A 4 -7.27 5.92 -14.30
N ASP A 5 -7.11 6.99 -13.53
CA ASP A 5 -5.81 7.57 -13.20
C ASP A 5 -5.32 7.11 -11.81
N LEU A 6 -6.24 6.60 -10.99
CA LEU A 6 -5.99 6.17 -9.61
C LEU A 6 -6.57 4.76 -9.40
N ALA A 7 -5.83 3.96 -8.63
CA ALA A 7 -6.27 2.66 -8.11
C ALA A 7 -5.87 2.58 -6.63
N VAL A 8 -6.87 2.48 -5.75
CA VAL A 8 -6.65 2.44 -4.29
C VAL A 8 -7.28 1.17 -3.73
N PRO A 9 -6.52 0.28 -3.07
CA PRO A 9 -7.11 -0.85 -2.38
C PRO A 9 -7.90 -0.34 -1.17
N LYS A 10 -9.16 -0.76 -1.04
CA LYS A 10 -9.98 -0.40 0.12
C LYS A 10 -10.56 -1.65 0.76
N LEU A 11 -10.25 -1.85 2.03
CA LEU A 11 -10.88 -2.88 2.84
C LEU A 11 -12.32 -2.44 3.17
N ALA A 12 -13.30 -3.32 2.92
CA ALA A 12 -14.68 -3.03 3.26
C ALA A 12 -14.88 -3.02 4.80
N PRO A 13 -15.79 -2.20 5.35
CA PRO A 13 -15.91 -2.01 6.80
C PRO A 13 -16.23 -3.28 7.60
N ASP A 14 -16.91 -4.24 6.97
CA ASP A 14 -17.35 -5.52 7.51
C ASP A 14 -16.46 -6.70 7.07
N HIS A 15 -15.36 -6.41 6.36
CA HIS A 15 -14.44 -7.43 5.88
C HIS A 15 -13.49 -7.85 7.00
N GLN A 16 -13.70 -9.05 7.54
CA GLN A 16 -12.77 -9.66 8.49
C GLN A 16 -11.60 -10.29 7.74
N LEU A 17 -10.38 -9.99 8.19
CA LEU A 17 -9.15 -10.61 7.70
C LEU A 17 -8.61 -11.54 8.78
N ASP A 18 -8.29 -12.77 8.38
CA ASP A 18 -7.56 -13.70 9.23
C ASP A 18 -6.09 -13.28 9.25
N GLU A 19 -5.62 -12.78 10.40
CA GLU A 19 -4.23 -12.36 10.57
C GLU A 19 -3.30 -13.57 10.49
N ASP A 20 -2.25 -13.47 9.67
CA ASP A 20 -1.23 -14.50 9.51
C ASP A 20 0.13 -14.01 10.01
N ASN A 21 0.80 -14.86 10.77
CA ASN A 21 2.14 -14.60 11.26
C ASN A 21 3.18 -15.12 10.26
N ILE A 22 3.55 -14.25 9.34
CA ILE A 22 4.54 -14.52 8.28
C ILE A 22 6.00 -14.45 8.76
N TYR A 23 6.23 -14.07 10.02
CA TYR A 23 7.57 -13.91 10.59
C TYR A 23 8.04 -15.20 11.27
N ASP A 24 8.43 -16.20 10.47
CA ASP A 24 9.10 -17.41 10.96
C ASP A 24 10.61 -17.18 11.14
N LEU A 25 10.94 -16.22 12.01
CA LEU A 25 12.32 -15.81 12.30
C LEU A 25 12.56 -15.89 13.81
N SER A 26 13.62 -16.58 14.23
CA SER A 26 13.97 -16.75 15.65
C SER A 26 14.72 -15.55 16.27
N SER A 27 14.74 -14.41 15.58
CA SER A 27 15.46 -13.21 15.99
C SER A 27 14.77 -12.50 17.16
N GLY A 28 15.43 -12.41 18.32
CA GLY A 28 14.83 -11.80 19.51
C GLY A 28 14.41 -10.32 19.38
N TYR A 29 14.92 -9.58 18.38
CA TYR A 29 14.44 -8.21 18.12
C TYR A 29 13.08 -8.18 17.41
N ILE A 30 12.78 -9.16 16.56
CA ILE A 30 11.46 -9.33 15.91
C ILE A 30 10.41 -9.63 16.97
N GLU A 31 10.73 -10.54 17.89
CA GLU A 31 9.85 -10.89 19.03
C GLU A 31 9.47 -9.67 19.87
N ARG A 32 10.44 -8.82 20.23
CA ARG A 32 10.18 -7.60 21.00
C ARG A 32 9.30 -6.60 20.25
N ALA A 33 9.48 -6.52 18.94
CA ALA A 33 8.75 -5.59 18.08
C ALA A 33 7.46 -6.17 17.50
N ARG A 34 7.07 -7.42 17.83
CA ARG A 34 5.92 -8.12 17.20
C ARG A 34 4.65 -7.27 17.12
N HIS A 35 4.35 -6.52 18.18
CA HIS A 35 3.16 -5.66 18.26
C HIS A 35 3.24 -4.37 17.42
N LEU A 36 4.42 -4.03 16.90
CA LEU A 36 4.68 -2.90 16.00
C LEU A 36 4.81 -3.33 14.54
N LEU A 37 4.92 -4.63 14.28
CA LEU A 37 5.10 -5.13 12.93
C LEU A 37 3.82 -4.91 12.11
N PRO A 38 3.98 -4.70 10.79
CA PRO A 38 2.85 -4.72 9.88
C PRO A 38 2.05 -6.02 10.02
N LYS A 39 0.73 -5.89 9.99
CA LYS A 39 -0.18 -7.04 9.92
C LYS A 39 -0.15 -7.62 8.51
N SER A 40 -0.31 -8.93 8.42
CA SER A 40 -0.50 -9.67 7.18
C SER A 40 -1.76 -10.52 7.32
N ALA A 41 -2.49 -10.74 6.23
CA ALA A 41 -3.62 -11.68 6.23
C ALA A 41 -3.26 -13.00 5.55
N SER A 42 -4.12 -14.01 5.71
CA SER A 42 -4.05 -15.26 4.96
C SER A 42 -4.37 -15.08 3.47
N ASP A 43 -5.30 -14.17 3.14
CA ASP A 43 -5.68 -13.80 1.77
C ASP A 43 -4.53 -13.11 1.03
N MET A 44 -4.22 -13.58 -0.19
CA MET A 44 -3.11 -13.10 -1.02
C MET A 44 -3.15 -11.59 -1.29
N ARG A 45 -4.33 -10.96 -1.31
CA ARG A 45 -4.51 -9.52 -1.56
C ARG A 45 -3.99 -8.65 -0.41
N TRP A 46 -3.89 -9.23 0.79
CA TRP A 46 -3.44 -8.58 2.03
C TRP A 46 -2.29 -9.33 2.71
N ARG A 47 -1.71 -10.34 2.04
CA ARG A 47 -0.61 -11.16 2.58
C ARG A 47 0.75 -10.58 2.21
N LEU A 48 1.68 -10.57 3.17
CA LEU A 48 3.10 -10.38 2.91
C LEU A 48 3.78 -11.74 2.68
N ASN A 49 3.89 -12.16 1.42
CA ASN A 49 4.24 -13.54 1.06
C ASN A 49 5.72 -13.90 1.22
N GLN A 50 6.62 -12.91 1.15
CA GLN A 50 8.08 -13.10 1.13
C GLN A 50 8.59 -14.08 0.05
N ASP A 51 7.76 -14.45 -0.93
CA ASP A 51 8.09 -15.34 -2.05
C ASP A 51 7.75 -14.63 -3.38
N TYR A 52 8.79 -14.10 -4.01
CA TYR A 52 8.66 -13.35 -5.25
C TYR A 52 8.08 -14.18 -6.40
N VAL A 53 8.45 -15.45 -6.52
CA VAL A 53 8.01 -16.30 -7.63
C VAL A 53 6.51 -16.57 -7.51
N ARG A 54 6.06 -16.84 -6.28
CA ARG A 54 4.64 -17.02 -5.99
C ARG A 54 3.84 -15.76 -6.24
N ASP A 55 4.36 -14.60 -5.84
CA ASP A 55 3.70 -13.31 -6.07
C ASP A 55 3.52 -13.01 -7.56
N VAL A 56 4.57 -13.23 -8.37
CA VAL A 56 4.50 -13.04 -9.83
C VAL A 56 3.47 -13.98 -10.45
N ALA A 57 3.43 -15.25 -10.05
CA ALA A 57 2.48 -16.21 -10.59
C ALA A 57 1.04 -15.83 -10.25
N TRP A 58 0.78 -15.45 -8.98
CA TRP A 58 -0.55 -15.08 -8.52
C TRP A 58 -1.03 -13.78 -9.17
N MET A 59 -0.24 -12.70 -9.12
CA MET A 59 -0.60 -11.38 -9.67
C MET A 59 -0.86 -11.41 -11.18
N LYS A 60 -0.19 -12.30 -11.93
CA LYS A 60 -0.45 -12.47 -13.37
C LYS A 60 -1.85 -13.00 -13.67
N SER A 61 -2.41 -13.79 -12.76
CA SER A 61 -3.69 -14.46 -12.94
C SER A 61 -4.85 -13.78 -12.23
N ASP A 62 -4.57 -13.03 -11.16
CA ASP A 62 -5.59 -12.39 -10.35
C ASP A 62 -6.27 -11.23 -11.11
N PRO A 63 -7.62 -11.18 -11.16
CA PRO A 63 -8.32 -10.15 -11.90
C PRO A 63 -8.16 -8.78 -11.23
N ILE A 64 -7.97 -7.75 -12.05
CA ILE A 64 -7.90 -6.36 -11.56
C ILE A 64 -9.27 -5.84 -11.08
N GLU A 65 -10.36 -6.33 -11.67
CA GLU A 65 -11.75 -5.98 -11.28
C GLU A 65 -12.23 -6.94 -10.19
N ASP A 66 -11.56 -6.87 -9.04
CA ASP A 66 -11.68 -7.83 -7.93
C ASP A 66 -12.64 -7.41 -6.81
N GLY A 67 -13.14 -6.17 -6.84
CA GLY A 67 -13.98 -5.59 -5.79
C GLY A 67 -13.20 -5.05 -4.58
N VAL A 68 -11.87 -5.20 -4.53
CA VAL A 68 -10.99 -4.62 -3.51
C VAL A 68 -10.35 -3.33 -4.03
N LEU A 69 -9.88 -3.32 -5.28
CA LEU A 69 -9.34 -2.13 -5.92
C LEU A 69 -10.46 -1.16 -6.31
N GLN A 70 -10.33 0.08 -5.84
CA GLN A 70 -11.22 1.18 -6.21
C GLN A 70 -10.52 2.08 -7.22
N PHE A 71 -11.13 2.19 -8.41
CA PHE A 71 -10.61 3.02 -9.49
C PHE A 71 -11.22 4.42 -9.45
N GLY A 72 -10.41 5.43 -9.72
CA GLY A 72 -10.84 6.82 -9.75
C GLY A 72 -10.03 7.67 -10.71
N HIS A 73 -10.38 8.95 -10.77
CA HIS A 73 -9.68 9.95 -11.57
C HIS A 73 -8.89 10.90 -10.68
N ALA A 74 -7.76 11.36 -11.18
CA ALA A 74 -6.96 12.35 -10.47
C ALA A 74 -7.77 13.64 -10.32
N ARG A 75 -7.74 14.25 -9.13
CA ARG A 75 -8.31 15.58 -8.97
C ARG A 75 -7.45 16.55 -9.79
N PRO A 76 -8.06 17.45 -10.58
CA PRO A 76 -7.29 18.45 -11.30
C PRO A 76 -6.50 19.28 -10.30
N THR A 77 -5.17 19.27 -10.43
CA THR A 77 -4.28 20.11 -9.62
C THR A 77 -4.64 21.56 -9.89
N THR A 78 -5.15 22.27 -8.88
CA THR A 78 -5.15 23.74 -8.91
C THR A 78 -3.69 24.17 -8.75
N GLN A 79 -3.06 24.65 -9.82
CA GLN A 79 -1.76 25.32 -9.73
C GLN A 79 -1.92 26.54 -8.83
N GLN A 80 -1.56 26.39 -7.56
CA GLN A 80 -1.28 27.52 -6.70
C GLN A 80 0.06 28.06 -7.18
N ASN A 81 0.03 29.16 -7.94
CA ASN A 81 1.22 29.93 -8.26
C ASN A 81 1.79 30.45 -6.94
N ALA A 82 2.67 29.66 -6.32
CA ALA A 82 3.50 30.12 -5.23
C ALA A 82 4.45 31.16 -5.83
N HIS A 83 4.02 32.42 -5.78
CA HIS A 83 4.87 33.58 -5.97
C HIS A 83 5.92 33.56 -4.86
N MET A 84 7.01 32.83 -5.08
CA MET A 84 8.22 32.90 -4.28
C MET A 84 8.83 34.28 -4.51
N ASP A 85 8.46 35.22 -3.65
CA ASP A 85 9.12 36.53 -3.55
C ASP A 85 10.57 36.29 -3.14
N ARG A 86 11.48 36.37 -4.12
CA ARG A 86 12.92 36.37 -3.89
C ARG A 86 13.33 37.72 -3.28
N ARG A 87 13.13 37.85 -1.99
CA ARG A 87 13.64 38.92 -1.12
C ARG A 87 13.99 38.26 0.22
N THR A 88 15.20 38.28 0.79
CA THR A 88 16.42 39.07 0.63
C THR A 88 17.53 38.41 1.48
N GLY A 89 18.80 38.50 1.09
CA GLY A 89 19.90 38.83 2.03
C GLY A 89 20.74 37.71 2.67
N CYS A 90 22.05 37.96 2.70
CA CYS A 90 23.20 37.22 3.23
C CYS A 90 23.25 36.95 4.76
N GLY A 91 24.13 36.00 5.14
CA GLY A 91 24.84 35.87 6.44
C GLY A 91 24.31 34.73 7.33
N TRP A 92 25.08 33.73 7.80
CA TRP A 92 26.52 33.54 8.00
C TRP A 92 26.93 32.11 7.68
#